data_AF-A0A4Y7PN06-F1
#
_entry.id   AF-A0A4Y7PN06-F1
#
_cell.length_a   1.000
_cell.length_b   1.000
_cell.length_c   1.000
_cell.angle_alpha   90.00
_cell.angle_beta   90.00
_cell.angle_gamma   90.00
#
_symmetry.space_group_name_H-M   'P 1'
#
loop_
_entity.id
_entity.type
_entity.pdbx_description
1 polymer ?
#
loop_
_entity_poly.entity_id
_entity_poly.type
_entity_poly.pdbx_seq_one_letter_code
_entity_poly.pdbx_strand_id
1 'polypeptide(L)'
;MTTVSKDPSQHSTLATEIEKQSTAMYASARLWDDGIIRPVDTRDTVGLGLALAYGSMRDSNTEGRGGGTTWDGSGRGFGVFRM
;
A
#
# COMPACT_ATOMS: atom_id res chain seq x y z
N MET A 1 7.81 -12.14 27.59
CA MET A 1 7.90 -10.75 27.10
C MET A 1 9.39 -10.41 27.03
N THR A 2 10.01 -10.49 25.85
CA THR A 2 11.45 -10.21 25.71
C THR A 2 11.67 -8.72 25.94
N THR A 3 12.46 -8.35 26.95
CA THR A 3 12.75 -6.95 27.27
C THR A 3 13.70 -6.36 26.23
N VAL A 4 13.47 -5.11 25.83
CA VAL A 4 14.38 -4.39 24.93
C VAL A 4 15.71 -4.19 25.65
N SER A 5 16.80 -4.66 25.04
CA SER A 5 18.16 -4.46 25.53
C SER A 5 18.47 -2.96 25.64
N LYS A 6 19.14 -2.52 26.71
CA LYS A 6 19.58 -1.12 26.90
C LYS A 6 21.01 -0.88 26.39
N ASP A 7 21.64 -1.86 25.76
CA ASP A 7 23.00 -1.78 25.27
C ASP A 7 23.12 -0.83 24.06
N PRO A 8 23.82 0.31 24.16
CA PRO A 8 23.92 1.29 23.07
C PRO A 8 24.50 0.71 21.77
N SER A 9 25.36 -0.30 21.86
CA SER A 9 25.98 -0.92 20.69
C SER A 9 24.95 -1.68 19.84
N GLN A 10 24.02 -2.38 20.48
CA GLN A 10 22.93 -3.09 19.82
C GLN A 10 21.95 -2.12 19.14
N HIS A 11 21.66 -0.99 19.79
CA HIS A 11 20.83 0.08 19.20
C HIS A 11 21.47 0.68 17.96
N SER A 12 22.78 0.97 18.01
CA SER A 12 23.50 1.53 16.85
C SER A 12 23.54 0.58 15.65
N THR A 13 23.67 -0.73 15.91
CA THR A 13 23.67 -1.75 14.85
C THR A 13 22.29 -1.87 14.21
N LEU A 14 21.24 -1.96 15.04
CA LEU A 14 19.86 -2.03 14.56
C LEU A 14 19.46 -0.76 13.79
N ALA A 15 19.83 0.42 14.28
CA ALA A 15 19.56 1.67 13.59
C ALA A 15 20.21 1.67 12.19
N THR A 16 21.47 1.24 12.08
CA THR A 16 22.16 1.13 10.80
C THR A 16 21.46 0.16 9.84
N GLU A 17 20.96 -0.96 10.36
CA GLU A 17 20.20 -1.92 9.56
C GLU A 17 18.87 -1.33 9.07
N ILE A 18 18.13 -0.64 9.94
CA ILE A 18 16.89 0.05 9.59
C ILE A 18 17.16 1.07 8.49
N GLU A 19 18.13 1.96 8.66
CA GLU A 19 18.46 2.99 7.65
C GLU A 19 18.78 2.36 6.28
N LYS A 20 19.54 1.27 6.26
CA LYS A 20 19.86 0.56 5.03
C LYS A 20 18.61 -0.02 4.33
N GLN A 21 17.67 -0.55 5.11
CA GLN A 21 16.47 -1.21 4.60
C GLN A 21 15.29 -0.24 4.39
N SER A 22 15.36 0.98 4.93
CA SER A 22 14.33 2.02 4.79
C SER A 22 14.49 2.89 3.54
N THR A 23 15.56 2.71 2.76
CA THR A 23 15.74 3.46 1.51
C THR A 23 14.69 3.08 0.47
N ALA A 24 14.23 4.06 -0.33
CA ALA A 24 13.28 3.81 -1.42
C ALA A 24 13.79 2.73 -2.40
N MET A 25 15.09 2.76 -2.72
CA MET A 25 15.73 1.76 -3.60
C MET A 25 15.65 0.34 -3.03
N TYR A 26 15.73 0.17 -1.70
CA TYR A 26 15.65 -1.14 -1.07
C TYR A 26 14.25 -1.76 -1.24
N ALA A 27 13.20 -0.95 -1.12
CA ALA A 27 11.80 -1.34 -1.32
C ALA A 27 11.51 -1.67 -2.79
N SER A 28 11.88 -0.77 -3.72
CA SER A 28 11.61 -0.98 -5.16
C SER A 28 12.37 -2.18 -5.74
N ALA A 29 13.60 -2.45 -5.27
CA ALA A 29 14.35 -3.65 -5.68
C ALA A 29 13.66 -4.97 -5.26
N ARG A 30 12.70 -4.91 -4.34
CA ARG A 30 11.90 -6.05 -3.87
C ARG A 30 10.45 -6.00 -4.34
N LEU A 31 10.10 -5.03 -5.17
CA LEU A 31 8.76 -4.86 -5.71
C LEU A 31 7.70 -4.66 -4.62
N TRP A 32 8.09 -4.06 -3.49
CA TRP A 32 7.15 -3.63 -2.45
C TRP A 32 6.32 -2.42 -2.90
N ASP A 33 6.85 -1.67 -3.86
CA ASP A 33 6.21 -0.62 -4.63
C ASP A 33 6.36 -0.90 -6.12
N ASP A 34 5.59 -0.18 -6.94
CA ASP A 34 5.62 -0.29 -8.42
C ASP A 34 6.67 0.62 -9.08
N GLY A 35 7.47 1.34 -8.28
CA GLY A 35 8.56 2.20 -8.75
C GLY A 35 8.66 3.56 -8.05
N ILE A 36 9.88 4.10 -8.03
CA ILE A 36 10.17 5.45 -7.53
C ILE A 36 9.86 6.48 -8.61
N ILE A 37 9.01 7.45 -8.27
CA ILE A 37 8.67 8.59 -9.15
C ILE A 37 9.28 9.89 -8.64
N ARG A 38 9.47 10.87 -9.54
CA ARG A 38 9.82 12.22 -9.12
C ARG A 38 8.61 12.85 -8.43
N PRO A 39 8.78 13.60 -7.33
CA PRO A 39 7.64 14.21 -6.62
C PRO A 39 6.73 15.07 -7.52
N VAL A 40 7.31 15.76 -8.50
CA VAL A 40 6.57 16.60 -9.47
C VAL A 40 5.68 15.81 -10.44
N ASP A 41 5.97 14.52 -10.66
CA ASP A 41 5.22 13.66 -11.59
C ASP A 41 4.02 12.96 -10.92
N THR A 42 3.80 13.19 -9.63
CA THR A 42 2.75 12.52 -8.84
C THR A 42 1.36 12.67 -9.46
N ARG A 43 1.02 13.89 -9.92
CA ARG A 43 -0.31 14.17 -10.51
C ARG A 43 -0.55 13.36 -11.78
N ASP A 44 0.45 13.30 -12.66
CA ASP A 44 0.33 12.61 -13.94
C ASP A 44 0.33 11.09 -13.76
N THR A 45 1.15 10.58 -12.84
CA THR A 45 1.19 9.15 -12.49
C THR A 45 -0.15 8.67 -11.91
N VAL A 46 -0.71 9.41 -10.95
CA VAL A 46 -2.02 9.10 -10.37
C VAL A 46 -3.13 9.23 -11.42
N GLY A 47 -3.10 10.28 -12.25
CA GLY A 47 -4.07 10.48 -13.33
C GLY A 47 -4.09 9.32 -14.31
N LEU A 48 -2.92 8.82 -14.72
CA LEU A 48 -2.78 7.65 -15.57
C LEU A 48 -3.32 6.39 -14.89
N GLY A 49 -2.96 6.15 -13.62
CA GLY A 49 -3.45 5.00 -12.86
C GLY A 49 -4.98 4.97 -12.75
N LEU A 50 -5.61 6.12 -12.48
CA LEU A 50 -7.07 6.26 -12.45
C LEU A 50 -7.72 5.99 -13.82
N ALA A 51 -7.13 6.49 -14.90
CA ALA A 51 -7.65 6.26 -16.25
C ALA A 51 -7.64 4.77 -16.63
N LEU A 52 -6.57 4.06 -16.26
CA LEU A 52 -6.44 2.61 -16.48
C LEU A 52 -7.42 1.81 -15.60
N ALA A 53 -7.53 2.16 -14.32
CA ALA A 53 -8.47 1.51 -13.40
C ALA A 53 -9.93 1.69 -13.85
N TYR A 54 -10.30 2.90 -14.30
CA TYR A 54 -11.63 3.18 -14.83
C TYR A 54 -11.98 2.32 -16.05
N GLY A 55 -11.01 2.07 -16.93
CA GLY A 55 -11.18 1.13 -18.04
C GLY A 55 -11.61 -0.26 -17.57
N SER A 56 -10.89 -0.83 -16.60
CA SER A 56 -11.17 -2.17 -16.07
C SER A 56 -12.52 -2.30 -15.37
N MET A 57 -12.98 -1.25 -14.68
CA MET A 57 -14.27 -1.26 -13.95
C MET A 57 -15.48 -1.29 -14.89
N ARG A 58 -15.36 -0.70 -16.08
CA ARG A 58 -16.44 -0.74 -17.08
C ARG A 58 -16.72 -2.15 -17.55
N ASP A 59 -15.68 -2.96 -17.69
CA ASP A 59 -15.79 -4.35 -18.15
C ASP A 59 -16.36 -5.27 -17.06
N SER A 60 -16.03 -5.01 -15.79
CA SER A 60 -16.46 -5.83 -14.65
C SER A 60 -17.91 -5.60 -14.19
N ASN A 61 -18.55 -4.50 -14.59
CA ASN A 61 -19.92 -4.16 -14.16
C ASN A 61 -21.02 -5.07 -14.78
N THR A 62 -20.63 -6.10 -15.52
CA THR A 62 -21.54 -7.08 -16.14
C THR A 62 -21.87 -8.25 -15.21
N GLU A 63 -21.07 -8.51 -14.15
CA GLU A 63 -21.26 -9.67 -13.26
C GLU A 63 -21.52 -9.26 -11.80
N GLY A 64 -22.71 -9.58 -11.27
CA GLY A 64 -22.94 -9.71 -9.83
C GLY A 64 -23.63 -8.55 -9.10
N ARG A 65 -24.89 -8.26 -9.42
CA ARG A 65 -25.78 -7.43 -8.58
C ARG A 65 -26.35 -8.25 -7.40
N GLY A 66 -25.58 -8.39 -6.32
CA GLY A 66 -26.06 -8.91 -5.03
C GLY A 66 -26.07 -7.79 -3.98
N GLY A 67 -27.27 -7.37 -3.54
CA GLY A 67 -27.45 -6.24 -2.63
C GLY A 67 -27.04 -6.53 -1.19
N GLY A 68 -25.89 -6.03 -0.76
CA GLY A 68 -25.52 -5.89 0.65
C GLY A 68 -25.78 -4.46 1.15
N THR A 69 -26.25 -4.30 2.39
CA THR A 69 -26.60 -3.02 3.04
C THR A 69 -25.40 -2.14 3.41
N THR A 70 -24.20 -2.49 2.97
CA THR A 70 -22.94 -1.78 3.25
C THR A 70 -22.23 -1.52 1.93
N TRP A 71 -22.44 -0.33 1.36
CA TRP A 71 -21.86 0.03 0.07
C TRP A 71 -20.38 0.42 0.22
N ASP A 72 -19.48 -0.37 -0.35
CA ASP A 72 -18.02 -0.18 -0.38
C ASP A 72 -17.50 0.30 -1.75
N GLY A 73 -18.41 0.63 -2.68
CA GLY A 73 -18.07 0.97 -4.06
C GLY A 73 -17.83 -0.23 -4.99
N SER A 74 -17.77 -1.46 -4.46
CA SER A 74 -17.53 -2.69 -5.24
C SER A 74 -18.63 -3.76 -5.10
N GLY A 75 -19.67 -3.49 -4.29
CA GLY A 75 -20.79 -4.39 -4.07
C GLY A 75 -20.45 -5.58 -3.16
N ARG A 76 -19.33 -5.54 -2.44
CA ARG A 76 -18.80 -6.67 -1.65
C ARG A 76 -19.10 -6.62 -0.15
N GLY A 77 -19.71 -5.54 0.33
CA GLY A 77 -20.07 -5.39 1.75
C GLY A 77 -18.86 -5.18 2.68
N PHE A 78 -19.08 -4.56 3.84
CA PHE A 78 -18.04 -4.42 4.88
C PHE A 78 -18.06 -5.60 5.88
N GLY A 79 -16.91 -5.88 6.51
CA GLY A 79 -16.79 -6.82 7.63
C GLY A 79 -17.29 -6.26 8.97
N VAL A 80 -17.05 -7.00 10.07
CA VAL A 80 -17.47 -6.58 11.42
C VAL A 80 -16.61 -5.42 11.94
N PHE A 81 -17.25 -4.33 12.35
CA PHE A 81 -16.57 -3.22 13.03
C PHE A 81 -16.45 -3.50 14.53
N ARG A 82 -15.23 -3.47 15.06
CA ARG A 82 -14.97 -3.51 16.52
C ARG A 82 -15.13 -2.10 17.09
N MET A 83 -16.12 -1.92 17.97
CA MET A 83 -16.32 -0.69 18.76
C MET A 83 -15.56 -0.73 20.08
#